data_AF-A0A0N8R6X2-F1
#
_entry.id   AF-A0A0N8R6X2-F1
#
_cell.length_a   1.000
_cell.length_b   1.000
_cell.length_c   1.000
_cell.angle_alpha   90.00
_cell.angle_beta   90.00
_cell.angle_gamma   90.00
#
_symmetry.space_group_name_H-M   'P 1'
#
loop_
_entity.id
_entity.type
_entity.pdbx_description
1 polymer ?
#
loop_
_entity_poly.entity_id
_entity_poly.type
_entity_poly.pdbx_seq_one_letter_code
_entity_poly.pdbx_strand_id
1 'polypeptide(L)' 'MGVFEDINRLGTSVLIASHDLALIARMRHRMLTLQRGRLIGDGEAGV' A
#
# COMPACT_ATOMS: atom_id res chain seq x y z
N MET A 1 2.02 8.88 -13.96
CA MET A 1 2.53 7.57 -14.43
C MET A 1 3.34 6.96 -13.32
N GLY A 2 2.66 6.32 -12.37
CA GLY A 2 3.32 5.47 -11.38
C GLY A 2 3.42 4.05 -11.95
N VAL A 3 4.63 3.50 -12.04
CA VAL A 3 4.87 2.14 -12.57
C VAL A 3 3.95 1.08 -11.93
N PHE A 4 3.66 1.22 -10.63
CA PHE A 4 2.78 0.31 -9.91
C PHE A 4 1.31 0.43 -10.34
N GLU A 5 0.83 1.64 -10.64
CA GLU A 5 -0.52 1.85 -11.16
C GLU A 5 -0.66 1.27 -12.56
N ASP A 6 0.37 1.42 -13.40
CA ASP A 6 0.37 0.89 -14.76
C ASP A 6 0.33 -0.64 -14.75
N ILE A 7 1.11 -1.30 -13.88
CA ILE A 7 1.04 -2.75 -13.69
C ILE A 7 -0.34 -3.18 -13.18
N ASN A 8 -0.92 -2.44 -12.24
CA ASN A 8 -2.25 -2.76 -11.73
C ASN A 8 -3.34 -2.63 -12.81
N ARG A 9 -3.24 -1.63 -13.68
CA ARG A 9 -4.15 -1.43 -14.83
C ARG A 9 -4.10 -2.57 -15.85
N LEU A 10 -3.01 -3.33 -15.90
CA LEU A 10 -2.90 -4.54 -16.73
C LEU A 10 -3.57 -5.78 -16.09
N GLY A 11 -4.30 -5.59 -14.97
CA GLY A 11 -4.99 -6.68 -14.27
C GLY A 11 -4.11 -7.45 -13.28
N THR A 12 -2.88 -6.99 -13.04
CA THR A 12 -1.98 -7.62 -12.08
C THR A 12 -2.26 -7.09 -10.67
N SER A 13 -2.37 -7.98 -9.69
CA SER A 13 -2.46 -7.58 -8.28
C SER A 13 -1.09 -7.12 -7.78
N VAL A 14 -1.02 -5.92 -7.21
CA VAL A 14 0.23 -5.32 -6.72
C VAL A 14 0.14 -5.13 -5.21
N LEU A 15 1.11 -5.70 -4.47
CA LEU A 15 1.31 -5.48 -3.05
C LEU A 15 2.65 -4.75 -2.85
N ILE A 16 2.61 -3.64 -2.12
CA ILE A 16 3.80 -2.80 -1.85
C ILE A 16 4.06 -2.82 -0.35
N ALA A 17 5.30 -3.16 0.03
CA ALA A 17 5.78 -3.07 1.40
C ALA A 17 7.02 -2.16 1.43
N SER A 18 6.94 -1.06 2.17
CA SER A 18 8.02 -0.09 2.30
C SER A 18 8.07 0.48 3.72
N HIS A 19 9.25 0.90 4.15
CA HIS A 19 9.43 1.69 5.38
C HIS A 19 9.28 3.21 5.14
N ASP A 20 9.18 3.65 3.88
CA ASP A 20 8.94 5.05 3.53
C ASP A 20 7.44 5.38 3.64
N LEU A 21 7.05 5.94 4.78
CA LEU A 21 5.68 6.34 5.06
C LEU A 21 5.19 7.48 4.16
N ALA A 22 6.08 8.36 3.69
CA ALA A 22 5.70 9.48 2.83
C ALA A 22 5.30 9.00 1.42
N LEU A 23 5.98 7.96 0.92
CA LEU A 23 5.59 7.28 -0.30
C LEU A 23 4.20 6.63 -0.14
N ILE A 24 4.01 5.82 0.91
CA ILE A 24 2.76 5.08 1.11
C ILE A 24 1.57 6.05 1.31
N ALA A 25 1.74 7.13 2.07
CA ALA A 25 0.70 8.14 2.29
C ALA A 25 0.23 8.82 0.98
N ARG A 26 1.11 8.93 -0.02
CA ARG A 26 0.79 9.52 -1.32
C ARG A 26 0.00 8.59 -2.25
N MET A 27 0.11 7.27 -2.07
CA MET A 27 -0.54 6.30 -2.96
C MET A 27 -2.06 6.22 -2.75
N ARG A 28 -2.59 6.71 -1.61
CA ARG A 28 -4.03 6.68 -1.28
C ARG A 28 -4.69 5.33 -1.58
N HIS A 29 -4.01 4.26 -1.19
CA HIS A 29 -4.50 2.90 -1.30
C HIS A 29 -4.76 2.31 0.08
N ARG A 30 -5.51 1.20 0.10
CA ARG A 30 -5.71 0.39 1.30
C ARG A 30 -4.35 -0.03 1.87
N MET A 31 -4.14 0.28 3.14
CA MET A 31 -2.95 -0.04 3.91
C MET A 31 -3.27 -1.13 4.92
N LEU A 32 -2.38 -2.11 5.00
CA LEU A 32 -2.41 -3.17 6.00
C LEU A 32 -1.24 -2.95 6.96
N THR A 33 -1.52 -2.78 8.26
CA THR A 33 -0.48 -2.61 9.27
C THR A 33 -0.25 -3.93 9.98
N LEU A 34 1.00 -4.44 9.91
CA LEU A 34 1.40 -5.62 10.65
C LEU A 34 2.29 -5.24 11.84
N GLN A 35 2.00 -5.83 13.00
CA GLN A 35 2.85 -5.74 14.17
C GLN A 35 3.05 -7.14 14.76
N ARG A 36 4.33 -7.55 14.90
CA ARG A 36 4.70 -8.87 15.45
C ARG A 36 3.96 -10.05 14.77
N GLY A 37 3.91 -10.02 13.44
CA GLY A 37 3.27 -11.07 12.64
C GLY A 37 1.73 -11.09 12.69
N ARG A 38 1.10 -10.09 13.32
CA ARG A 38 -0.37 -9.94 13.35
C ARG A 38 -0.79 -8.71 12.58
N LEU A 39 -1.88 -8.81 11.82
CA LEU A 39 -2.56 -7.67 11.22
C LEU A 39 -3.27 -6.89 12.33
N ILE A 40 -2.89 -5.63 12.52
CA ILE A 40 -3.43 -4.75 13.58
C ILE A 40 -4.23 -3.57 13.01
N GLY A 41 -4.17 -3.34 11.69
CA GLY A 41 -4.86 -2.26 11.03
C GLY A 41 -5.14 -2.59 9.56
N ASP A 42 -6.31 -2.17 9.11
CA ASP A 42 -6.81 -2.32 7.74
C ASP A 42 -7.66 -1.09 7.40
N GLY A 43 -7.14 -0.20 6.56
CA GLY A 43 -7.78 1.09 6.30
C GLY A 43 -7.07 1.89 5.20
N GLU A 44 -7.46 3.14 4.99
CA GLU A 44 -6.76 4.02 4.05
C GLU A 44 -5.47 4.57 4.67
N ALA A 45 -4.47 4.84 3.82
CA ALA A 45 -3.25 5.50 4.27
C ALA A 45 -3.55 6.93 4.79
N GLY A 46 -3.50 7.13 6.11
CA GLY A 46 -3.55 8.47 6.73
C GLY A 46 -4.82 8.82 7.53
N VAL A 47 -5.59 7.82 7.98
CA VAL A 47 -6.62 8.00 9.02
C VAL A 47 -6.15 7.57 10.40
#